data_AF-A0A7V9P5V0-F1
#
_entry.id   AF-A0A7V9P5V0-F1
#
_cell.length_a   1.000
_cell.length_b   1.000
_cell.length_c   1.000
_cell.angle_alpha   90.00
_cell.angle_beta   90.00
_cell.angle_gamma   90.00
#
_symmetry.space_group_name_H-M   'P 1'
#
loop_
_entity.id
_entity.type
_entity.pdbx_description
1 polymer ?
#
loop_
_entity_poly.entity_id
_entity_poly.type
_entity_poly.pdbx_seq_one_letter_code
_entity_poly.pdbx_strand_id
1 'polypeptide(L)' 'MIRELKAEGMTMLIATHEMGFAREIADRVAFLEAGSILEEGPPEAIFIDPREPRTRQFLQRIVDSGRL' A
#
# COMPACT_ATOMS: atom_id res chain seq x y z
N MET A 1 3.23 0.41 -18.99
CA MET A 1 2.71 1.75 -18.62
C MET A 1 3.11 2.22 -17.21
N ILE A 2 2.44 1.89 -16.10
CA ILE A 2 2.77 2.53 -14.79
C ILE A 2 4.23 2.30 -14.36
N ARG A 3 4.78 1.12 -14.61
CA ARG A 3 6.19 0.81 -14.35
C ARG A 3 7.16 1.66 -15.17
N GLU A 4 6.82 1.94 -16.42
CA GLU A 4 7.61 2.81 -17.29
C GLU A 4 7.58 4.25 -16.78
N LEU A 5 6.40 4.75 -16.40
CA LEU A 5 6.25 6.08 -15.81
C LEU A 5 7.07 6.21 -14.51
N LYS A 6 7.09 5.17 -13.66
CA LYS A 6 7.99 5.14 -12.49
C LYS A 6 9.46 5.20 -12.92
N ALA A 7 9.86 4.39 -13.90
CA ALA A 7 11.25 4.35 -14.38
C ALA A 7 11.70 5.67 -15.01
N GLU A 8 10.77 6.43 -15.60
CA GLU A 8 10.98 7.78 -16.12
C GLU A 8 11.05 8.87 -15.03
N GLY A 9 10.85 8.50 -13.75
CA GLY A 9 10.89 9.42 -12.63
C GLY A 9 9.62 10.26 -12.43
N MET A 10 8.50 9.84 -13.03
CA MET A 10 7.22 10.52 -12.85
C MET A 10 6.76 10.46 -11.38
N THR A 11 6.36 11.60 -10.83
CA THR A 11 5.67 11.63 -9.53
C THR A 11 4.24 11.12 -9.71
N MET A 12 3.86 10.09 -8.95
CA MET A 12 2.55 9.44 -9.09
C MET A 12 1.86 9.30 -7.72
N LEU A 13 0.56 9.57 -7.71
CA LEU A 13 -0.35 9.19 -6.63
C LEU A 13 -1.34 8.17 -7.18
N ILE A 14 -1.38 6.99 -6.57
CA ILE A 14 -2.20 5.88 -7.03
C ILE A 14 -3.08 5.40 -5.87
N ALA A 15 -4.39 5.36 -6.10
CA ALA A 15 -5.33 4.64 -5.23
C ALA A 15 -5.61 3.28 -5.88
N THR A 16 -5.33 2.18 -5.17
CA THR A 16 -5.49 0.82 -5.70
C THR A 16 -5.91 -0.16 -4.62
N HIS A 17 -6.60 -1.23 -5.05
CA HIS A 17 -6.91 -2.40 -4.22
C HIS A 17 -5.98 -3.58 -4.50
N GLU A 18 -5.10 -3.47 -5.49
CA GLU A 18 -4.12 -4.49 -5.86
C GLU A 18 -2.87 -4.33 -4.99
N MET A 19 -2.81 -5.03 -3.86
CA MET A 19 -1.75 -4.85 -2.86
C MET A 19 -0.39 -5.33 -3.34
N GLY A 20 -0.33 -6.44 -4.08
CA GLY A 20 0.92 -6.91 -4.70
C GLY A 20 1.53 -5.87 -5.64
N PHE A 21 0.68 -5.17 -6.40
CA PHE A 21 1.11 -4.06 -7.24
C PHE A 21 1.62 -2.88 -6.40
N ALA A 22 0.87 -2.45 -5.38
CA ALA A 22 1.31 -1.38 -4.49
C ALA A 22 2.66 -1.71 -3.82
N ARG A 23 2.85 -2.96 -3.38
CA ARG A 23 4.11 -3.44 -2.78
C ARG A 23 5.30 -3.33 -3.73
N GLU A 24 5.07 -3.57 -5.02
CA GLU A 24 6.14 -3.62 -6.00
C GLU A 24 6.51 -2.24 -6.57
N ILE A 25 5.51 -1.36 -6.77
CA ILE A 25 5.74 -0.08 -7.45
C ILE A 25 5.80 1.11 -6.52
N ALA A 26 5.17 1.08 -5.34
CA ALA A 26 5.12 2.27 -4.50
C ALA A 26 6.44 2.51 -3.77
N ASP A 27 6.87 3.76 -3.70
CA ASP A 27 7.98 4.16 -2.81
C ASP A 27 7.45 4.44 -1.39
N ARG A 28 6.18 4.85 -1.28
CA ARG A 28 5.43 5.06 -0.03
C ARG A 28 4.00 4.54 -0.18
N VAL A 29 3.50 3.91 0.86
CA VAL A 29 2.11 3.43 0.97
C VAL A 29 1.46 4.15 2.14
N ALA A 30 0.24 4.64 1.92
CA ALA A 30 -0.59 5.23 2.95
C ALA A 30 -1.87 4.40 3.10
N PHE A 31 -2.17 4.00 4.32
CA PHE A 31 -3.43 3.36 4.70
C PHE A 31 -4.41 4.45 5.16
N LEU A 32 -5.54 4.55 4.45
CA LEU A 32 -6.58 5.53 4.74
C LEU A 32 -7.81 4.81 5.32
N GLU A 33 -8.33 5.37 6.41
CA GLU A 33 -9.60 4.93 6.99
C GLU A 33 -10.31 6.12 7.65
N ALA A 34 -11.64 6.16 7.57
CA ALA A 34 -12.47 7.22 8.15
C ALA A 34 -12.02 8.65 7.75
N GLY A 35 -11.54 8.83 6.53
CA GLY A 35 -11.09 10.12 6.00
C GLY A 35 -9.74 10.60 6.53
N SER A 36 -8.97 9.74 7.21
CA SER A 36 -7.64 10.06 7.74
C SER A 36 -6.60 9.06 7.24
N ILE A 37 -5.35 9.51 7.07
CA ILE A 37 -4.20 8.61 6.92
C ILE A 37 -3.86 8.09 8.31
N LEU A 38 -4.13 6.81 8.56
CA LEU A 38 -3.85 6.19 9.85
C LEU A 38 -2.41 5.68 9.94
N GLU A 39 -1.85 5.25 8.81
CA GLU A 39 -0.46 4.80 8.76
C GLU A 39 0.13 5.08 7.38
N GLU A 40 1.39 5.51 7.36
CA GLU A 40 2.15 5.68 6.13
C GLU A 40 3.62 5.27 6.31
N GLY A 41 4.23 4.77 5.25
CA GLY A 41 5.61 4.29 5.30
C GLY A 41 6.05 3.61 4.01
N PRO A 42 7.30 3.10 3.97
CA PRO A 42 7.73 2.24 2.87
C PRO A 42 6.86 0.98 2.82
N PRO A 43 6.70 0.34 1.65
CA PRO A 43 5.86 -0.85 1.50
C PRO A 43 6.17 -1.95 2.50
N GLU A 44 7.44 -2.18 2.82
CA GLU A 44 7.87 -3.19 3.79
C GLU A 44 7.31 -2.92 5.20
N ALA A 45 7.35 -1.67 5.65
CA ALA A 45 6.79 -1.29 6.96
C ALA A 45 5.27 -1.43 7.00
N ILE A 46 4.57 -1.20 5.88
CA ILE A 46 3.10 -1.31 5.84
C ILE A 46 2.65 -2.76 5.68
N PHE A 47 3.26 -3.52 4.78
CA PHE A 47 2.78 -4.86 4.43
C PHE A 47 3.38 -5.99 5.29
N ILE A 48 4.54 -5.79 5.92
CA ILE A 48 5.23 -6.83 6.70
C ILE A 48 5.11 -6.57 8.20
N ASP A 49 5.42 -5.35 8.65
CA ASP A 49 5.39 -4.98 10.08
C ASP A 49 4.58 -3.69 10.34
N PRO A 50 3.28 -3.67 10.00
CA PRO A 50 2.42 -2.52 10.27
C PRO A 50 2.32 -2.26 11.78
N ARG A 51 2.39 -0.99 12.16
CA ARG A 51 2.33 -0.53 13.55
C ARG A 51 0.91 -0.26 14.00
N GLU A 52 0.04 0.17 13.10
CA GLU A 52 -1.34 0.52 13.43
C GLU A 52 -2.23 -0.74 13.49
N PRO A 53 -2.95 -0.98 14.61
CA PRO A 53 -3.86 -2.11 14.74
C PRO A 53 -4.91 -2.20 13.63
N ARG A 54 -5.43 -1.05 13.15
CA ARG A 54 -6.38 -1.04 12.02
C ARG A 54 -5.75 -1.51 10.71
N THR A 55 -4.52 -1.09 10.42
CA THR A 55 -3.76 -1.56 9.25
C THR A 55 -3.58 -3.07 9.28
N ARG A 56 -3.17 -3.64 10.44
CA ARG A 56 -3.05 -5.11 10.63
C ARG A 56 -4.35 -5.84 10.32
N GLN A 57 -5.46 -5.36 10.90
CA GLN A 57 -6.77 -5.97 10.71
C GLN A 57 -7.24 -5.89 9.25
N PHE A 58 -6.95 -4.78 8.57
CA PHE A 58 -7.24 -4.63 7.15
C PHE A 58 -6.44 -5.64 6.32
N LEU A 59 -5.12 -5.70 6.51
CA LEU A 59 -4.24 -6.59 5.75
C LEU A 59 -4.59 -8.06 5.95
N GLN A 60 -4.92 -8.48 7.18
CA GLN A 60 -5.37 -9.85 7.44
C GLN A 60 -6.58 -10.23 6.56
N ARG A 61 -7.59 -9.35 6.47
CA ARG A 61 -8.77 -9.59 5.62
C ARG A 61 -8.42 -9.66 4.13
N ILE A 62 -7.41 -8.90 3.68
CA ILE A 62 -6.94 -8.94 2.31
C ILE A 62 -6.23 -10.27 2.01
N VAL A 63 -5.37 -10.74 2.92
CA VAL A 63 -4.69 -12.04 2.84
C VAL A 63 -5.72 -13.17 2.78
N ASP A 64 -6.71 -13.17 3.68
CA ASP A 64 -7.77 -14.19 3.71
C ASP A 64 -8.59 -14.23 2.41
N SER A 65 -8.66 -13.09 1.70
CA SER A 65 -9.34 -12.98 0.41
C SER A 65 -8.45 -13.29 -0.81
N GLY A 66 -7.17 -13.61 -0.62
CA GLY A 66 -6.23 -13.94 -1.71
C GLY A 66 -5.79 -12.75 -2.57
N ARG A 67 -5.83 -11.53 -2.02
CA ARG A 67 -5.52 -10.28 -2.74
C ARG A 67 -4.17 -9.66 -2.35
N LEU A 68 -3.32 -10.44 -1.69
CA LEU A 68 -1.99 -10.05 -1.24
C LEU A 68 -0.91 -10.96 -1.82
#